data_AF-A0A7C7CQ56-F1
#
_entry.id   AF-A0A7C7CQ56-F1
#
_cell.length_a   1.000
_cell.length_b   1.000
_cell.length_c   1.000
_cell.angle_alpha   90.00
_cell.angle_beta   90.00
_cell.angle_gamma   90.00
#
_symmetry.space_group_name_H-M   'P 1'
#
loop_
_entity.id
_entity.type
_entity.pdbx_description
1 polymer ?
#
loop_
_entity_poly.entity_id
_entity_poly.type
_entity_poly.pdbx_seq_one_letter_code
_entity_poly.pdbx_strand_id
1 'polypeptide(L)'
;MGMSRIARVFLLFVTVIVIGASGYKILGGEEWSFLDSIYMAVITLSTVGFDEVRELTPNAKIWTIILISFGIGIVFYAFSQATELILNINLLRRNKMEKRASKLKNHFIVCGYGRMGKVICEEL
;
A
#
# COMPACT_ATOMS: atom_id res chain seq x y z
N MET A 1 4.24 16.37 -1.25
CA MET A 1 3.48 16.11 -0.01
C MET A 1 2.81 14.73 0.05
N GLY A 2 2.45 14.07 -1.07
CA GLY A 2 1.85 12.72 -1.03
C GLY A 2 2.80 11.57 -0.66
N MET A 3 4.06 11.60 -1.10
CA MET A 3 5.00 10.48 -0.92
C MET A 3 5.33 10.17 0.55
N SER A 4 5.51 11.20 1.38
CA SER A 4 5.77 11.03 2.82
C SER A 4 4.53 10.56 3.60
N ARG A 5 3.31 10.86 3.13
CA ARG A 5 2.07 10.34 3.71
C ARG A 5 1.93 8.85 3.43
N ILE A 6 2.17 8.43 2.18
CA ILE A 6 2.12 7.02 1.78
C ILE A 6 3.20 6.20 2.50
N ALA A 7 4.43 6.72 2.60
CA ALA A 7 5.50 6.06 3.34
C ALA A 7 5.13 5.85 4.82
N ARG A 8 4.49 6.85 5.47
CA ARG A 8 3.99 6.70 6.85
C ARG A 8 2.91 5.64 6.98
N VAL A 9 1.96 5.62 6.05
CA VAL A 9 0.86 4.62 6.04
C VAL A 9 1.42 3.21 5.85
N PHE A 10 2.35 3.03 4.90
CA PHE A 10 3.02 1.76 4.67
C PHE A 10 3.80 1.31 5.92
N LEU A 11 4.53 2.22 6.56
CA LEU A 11 5.27 1.94 7.79
C LEU A 11 4.34 1.56 8.94
N LEU A 12 3.21 2.24 9.12
CA LEU A 12 2.19 1.88 10.11
C LEU A 12 1.64 0.48 9.83
N PHE A 13 1.28 0.17 8.58
CA PHE A 13 0.76 -1.14 8.20
C PHE A 13 1.76 -2.27 8.48
N VAL A 14 3.03 -2.09 8.10
CA VAL A 14 4.11 -3.04 8.41
C VAL A 14 4.27 -3.20 9.93
N THR A 15 4.21 -2.10 10.68
CA THR A 15 4.34 -2.14 12.15
C THR A 15 3.23 -2.98 12.79
N VAL A 16 1.98 -2.82 12.33
CA VAL A 16 0.85 -3.62 12.83
C VAL A 16 1.03 -5.11 12.52
N ILE A 17 1.51 -5.46 11.32
CA ILE A 17 1.81 -6.85 10.98
C ILE A 17 2.90 -7.41 11.88
N VAL A 18 3.98 -6.66 12.10
CA VAL A 18 5.08 -7.12 12.97
C VAL A 18 4.61 -7.30 14.41
N ILE A 19 3.80 -6.37 14.95
CA ILE A 19 3.21 -6.50 16.28
C ILE A 19 2.31 -7.73 16.35
N GLY A 20 1.39 -7.89 15.39
CA GLY A 20 0.48 -9.02 15.28
C GLY A 20 1.21 -10.36 15.25
N ALA A 21 2.20 -10.48 14.35
CA ALA A 21 3.04 -11.67 14.21
C ALA A 21 3.86 -11.95 15.47
N SER A 22 4.42 -10.93 16.11
CA SER A 22 5.18 -11.10 17.35
C SER A 22 4.29 -11.64 18.47
N GLY A 23 3.05 -11.18 18.58
CA GLY A 23 2.11 -11.72 19.56
C GLY A 23 1.75 -13.18 19.30
N TYR A 24 1.55 -13.58 18.04
CA TYR A 24 1.36 -15.00 17.70
C TYR A 24 2.60 -15.84 18.01
N LYS A 25 3.80 -15.35 17.73
CA LYS A 25 5.03 -16.09 18.03
C LYS A 25 5.26 -16.26 19.53
N ILE A 26 4.97 -15.23 20.33
CA ILE A 26 5.18 -15.25 21.79
C ILE A 26 4.10 -16.11 22.48
N LEU A 27 2.82 -15.97 22.10
CA LEU A 27 1.70 -16.65 22.76
C LEU A 27 1.42 -18.05 22.22
N GLY A 28 1.83 -18.31 20.97
CA GLY A 28 1.73 -19.62 20.32
C GLY A 28 2.90 -20.55 20.62
N GLY A 29 4.04 -20.03 21.07
CA GLY A 29 5.19 -20.84 21.52
C GLY A 29 6.04 -21.44 20.40
N GLU A 30 6.58 -22.63 20.64
CA GLU A 30 7.53 -23.30 19.73
C GLU A 30 6.89 -23.81 18.44
N GLU A 31 5.61 -24.17 18.47
CA GLU A 31 4.89 -24.70 17.30
C GLU A 31 4.66 -23.67 16.20
N TRP A 32 4.72 -22.39 16.55
CA TRP A 32 4.52 -21.29 15.62
C TRP A 32 5.84 -20.88 14.99
N SER A 33 6.03 -21.14 13.69
CA SER A 33 7.17 -20.58 12.97
C SER A 33 7.00 -19.06 12.76
N PHE A 34 8.10 -18.34 12.53
CA PHE A 34 8.03 -16.90 12.23
C PHE A 34 7.17 -16.61 10.99
N LEU A 35 7.25 -17.49 9.99
CA LEU A 35 6.45 -17.39 8.78
C LEU A 35 4.97 -17.64 9.05
N ASP A 36 4.64 -18.65 9.87
CA ASP A 36 3.25 -18.95 10.27
C ASP A 36 2.63 -17.77 11.03
N SER A 37 3.40 -17.14 11.92
CA SER A 37 2.95 -15.97 12.68
C SER A 37 2.67 -14.75 11.80
N ILE A 38 3.52 -14.49 10.80
CA ILE A 38 3.28 -13.42 9.81
C ILE A 38 2.06 -13.78 8.96
N TYR A 39 2.00 -15.01 8.47
CA TYR A 39 0.91 -15.47 7.62
C TYR A 39 -0.43 -15.33 8.36
N MET A 40 -0.52 -15.77 9.61
CA MET A 40 -1.69 -15.58 10.47
C MET A 40 -2.06 -14.10 10.63
N ALA A 41 -1.10 -13.24 10.97
CA ALA A 41 -1.36 -11.80 11.11
C ALA A 41 -1.89 -11.18 9.81
N VAL A 42 -1.34 -11.58 8.65
CA VAL A 42 -1.78 -11.09 7.34
C VAL A 42 -3.19 -11.59 7.00
N ILE A 43 -3.52 -12.88 7.17
CA ILE A 43 -4.87 -13.39 6.85
C ILE A 43 -5.94 -12.80 7.77
N THR A 44 -5.58 -12.52 9.04
CA THR A 44 -6.47 -11.87 10.00
C THR A 44 -6.72 -10.40 9.63
N LEU A 45 -5.66 -9.62 9.39
CA LEU A 45 -5.77 -8.18 9.09
C LEU A 45 -6.33 -7.90 7.69
N SER A 46 -6.08 -8.80 6.73
CA SER A 46 -6.67 -8.71 5.40
C SER A 46 -8.16 -9.04 5.37
N THR A 47 -8.75 -9.43 6.51
CA THR A 47 -10.16 -9.86 6.64
C THR A 47 -10.52 -11.07 5.78
N VAL A 48 -9.52 -11.79 5.24
CA VAL A 48 -9.75 -13.02 4.48
C VAL A 48 -10.23 -14.13 5.41
N GLY A 49 -9.61 -14.26 6.59
CA GLY A 49 -10.08 -15.16 7.64
C GLY A 49 -10.16 -16.63 7.21
N PHE A 50 -9.07 -17.16 6.64
CA PHE A 50 -8.93 -18.60 6.41
C PHE A 50 -8.88 -19.38 7.73
N ASP A 51 -8.69 -20.70 7.64
CA ASP A 51 -8.47 -21.54 8.80
C ASP A 51 -7.22 -21.12 9.59
N GLU A 52 -7.23 -21.43 10.89
CA GLU A 52 -6.12 -21.12 11.78
C GLU A 52 -4.88 -21.88 11.32
N VAL A 53 -3.75 -21.17 11.13
CA VAL A 53 -2.50 -21.78 10.64
C VAL A 53 -2.00 -22.89 11.58
N ARG A 54 -2.28 -22.72 12.88
CA ARG A 54 -2.00 -23.64 13.99
C ARG A 54 -3.12 -23.49 15.00
N GLU A 55 -3.29 -24.49 15.87
CA GLU A 55 -4.27 -24.44 16.95
C GLU A 55 -4.06 -23.20 17.83
N LEU A 56 -5.07 -22.33 17.92
CA LEU A 56 -4.99 -21.18 18.81
C LEU A 56 -5.22 -21.59 20.26
N THR A 57 -4.19 -21.39 21.08
CA THR A 57 -4.33 -21.42 22.55
C THR A 57 -5.31 -20.33 23.03
N PRO A 58 -5.91 -20.45 24.22
CA PRO A 58 -6.82 -19.42 24.75
C PRO A 58 -6.23 -18.01 24.75
N ASN A 59 -4.93 -17.91 25.04
CA ASN A 59 -4.20 -16.64 25.02
C ASN A 59 -4.04 -16.08 23.60
N ALA A 60 -3.73 -16.95 22.63
CA ALA A 60 -3.64 -16.56 21.22
C ALA A 60 -5.00 -16.12 20.65
N LYS A 61 -6.12 -16.69 21.12
CA LYS A 61 -7.48 -16.23 20.76
C LYS A 61 -7.75 -14.82 21.27
N ILE A 62 -7.42 -14.53 22.55
CA ILE A 62 -7.55 -13.18 23.11
C ILE A 62 -6.70 -12.19 22.32
N TRP A 63 -5.48 -12.58 21.95
CA TRP A 63 -4.62 -11.77 21.10
C TRP A 63 -5.24 -11.47 19.73
N THR A 64 -5.82 -12.48 19.06
CA THR A 64 -6.53 -12.29 17.79
C THR A 64 -7.67 -11.28 17.93
N ILE A 65 -8.46 -11.35 19.01
CA ILE A 65 -9.55 -10.39 19.27
C ILE A 65 -9.01 -8.96 19.38
N ILE A 66 -7.92 -8.77 20.13
CA ILE A 66 -7.27 -7.46 20.27
C ILE A 66 -6.72 -6.99 18.91
N LEU A 67 -6.01 -7.86 18.19
CA LEU A 67 -5.42 -7.55 16.90
C LEU A 67 -6.49 -7.11 15.88
N ILE A 68 -7.64 -7.79 15.82
CA ILE A 68 -8.73 -7.41 14.93
C ILE A 68 -9.33 -6.06 15.36
N SER A 69 -9.63 -5.91 16.66
CA SER A 69 -10.32 -4.72 17.20
C SER A 69 -9.52 -3.43 16.94
N PHE A 70 -8.20 -3.47 17.10
CA PHE A 70 -7.33 -2.31 16.91
C PHE A 70 -6.72 -2.24 15.50
N GLY A 71 -6.42 -3.39 14.88
CA GLY A 71 -5.74 -3.46 13.59
C GLY A 71 -6.63 -3.05 12.42
N ILE A 72 -7.93 -3.36 12.48
CA ILE A 72 -8.84 -3.14 11.34
C ILE A 72 -8.96 -1.66 10.96
N GLY A 73 -8.96 -0.74 11.93
CA GLY A 73 -9.01 0.70 11.68
C GLY A 73 -7.78 1.19 10.89
N ILE A 74 -6.60 0.64 11.17
CA ILE A 74 -5.37 0.99 10.47
C ILE A 74 -5.39 0.45 9.03
N VAL A 75 -5.93 -0.76 8.83
CA VAL A 75 -6.10 -1.34 7.48
C VAL A 75 -7.07 -0.50 6.64
N PHE A 76 -8.22 -0.12 7.21
CA PHE A 76 -9.18 0.77 6.53
C PHE A 76 -8.58 2.13 6.18
N TYR A 77 -7.81 2.73 7.11
CA TYR A 77 -7.11 3.97 6.83
C TYR A 77 -6.10 3.80 5.69
N ALA A 78 -5.33 2.72 5.68
CA ALA A 78 -4.39 2.42 4.60
C ALA A 78 -5.10 2.25 3.24
N PHE A 79 -6.24 1.57 3.23
CA PHE A 79 -7.06 1.38 2.03
C PHE A 79 -7.63 2.71 1.50
N SER A 80 -8.12 3.58 2.39
CA SER A 80 -8.58 4.92 2.03
C SER A 80 -7.47 5.73 1.34
N GLN A 81 -6.25 5.67 1.88
CA GLN A 81 -5.09 6.34 1.29
C GLN A 81 -4.66 5.74 -0.06
N ALA A 82 -4.76 4.43 -0.22
CA ALA A 82 -4.49 3.77 -1.49
C ALA A 82 -5.49 4.21 -2.57
N THR A 83 -6.77 4.30 -2.21
CA THR A 83 -7.83 4.80 -3.10
C THR A 83 -7.56 6.25 -3.52
N GLU A 84 -7.21 7.13 -2.57
CA GLU A 84 -6.84 8.53 -2.85
C GLU A 84 -5.66 8.62 -3.84
N LEU A 85 -4.68 7.73 -3.74
CA LEU A 85 -3.54 7.68 -4.68
C LEU A 85 -3.98 7.28 -6.09
N ILE A 86 -4.83 6.26 -6.21
CA ILE A 86 -5.33 5.78 -7.51
C ILE A 86 -6.10 6.89 -8.22
N LEU A 87 -6.98 7.59 -7.50
CA LEU A 87 -7.76 8.71 -8.07
C LEU A 87 -6.86 9.87 -8.53
N ASN A 88 -5.79 10.17 -7.77
CA ASN A 88 -4.89 11.29 -8.05
C ASN A 88 -3.72 10.95 -8.99
N ILE A 89 -3.61 9.71 -9.48
CA ILE A 89 -2.47 9.28 -10.30
C ILE A 89 -2.32 10.11 -11.58
N ASN A 90 -3.44 10.55 -12.17
CA ASN A 90 -3.46 11.38 -13.37
C ASN A 90 -2.91 12.79 -13.11
N LEU A 91 -3.25 13.38 -11.96
CA LEU A 91 -2.73 14.68 -11.54
C LEU A 91 -1.22 14.60 -11.25
N LEU A 92 -0.77 13.53 -10.62
CA LEU A 92 0.67 13.29 -10.41
C LEU A 92 1.43 13.14 -11.73
N ARG A 93 0.86 12.42 -12.70
CA ARG A 93 1.42 12.32 -14.06
C ARG A 93 1.50 13.68 -14.72
N ARG A 94 0.43 14.48 -14.67
CA ARG A 94 0.40 15.84 -15.24
C ARG A 94 1.46 16.74 -14.62
N ASN A 95 1.54 16.81 -13.29
CA ASN A 95 2.55 17.62 -12.59
C ASN A 95 3.98 17.18 -12.90
N LYS A 96 4.21 15.87 -13.07
CA LYS A 96 5.53 15.34 -13.45
C LYS A 96 5.88 15.69 -14.89
N MET A 97 4.90 15.65 -15.80
CA MET A 97 5.04 16.08 -17.18
C MET A 97 5.31 17.59 -17.29
N GLU A 98 4.57 18.43 -16.56
CA GLU A 98 4.77 19.88 -16.53
C GLU A 98 6.17 20.24 -15.99
N LYS A 99 6.65 19.57 -14.95
CA LYS A 99 8.03 19.74 -14.44
C LYS A 99 9.11 19.27 -15.42
N ARG A 100 8.81 18.32 -16.30
CA ARG A 100 9.73 17.90 -17.37
C ARG A 100 9.71 18.92 -18.49
N ALA A 101 8.51 19.37 -18.90
CA ALA A 101 8.32 20.39 -19.91
C ALA A 101 9.02 21.71 -19.53
N SER A 102 8.93 22.13 -18.27
CA SER A 102 9.57 23.38 -17.80
C SER A 102 11.11 23.35 -17.83
N LYS A 103 11.72 22.15 -17.88
CA LYS A 103 13.17 21.99 -18.01
C LYS A 103 13.65 21.96 -19.45
N LEU A 104 12.76 21.78 -20.42
CA LEU A 104 13.11 21.79 -21.84
C LEU A 104 13.36 23.23 -22.28
N LYS A 105 14.53 23.48 -22.88
CA LYS A 105 14.86 24.75 -23.52
C LYS A 105 14.81 24.57 -25.03
N ASN A 106 14.33 25.57 -25.75
CA ASN A 106 14.27 25.59 -27.22
C ASN A 106 13.47 24.40 -27.81
N HIS A 107 12.25 24.18 -27.30
CA HIS A 107 11.37 23.10 -27.74
C HIS A 107 10.08 23.65 -28.35
N PHE A 108 9.47 22.88 -29.26
CA PHE A 108 8.19 23.19 -29.87
C PHE A 108 7.06 22.41 -29.18
N ILE A 109 5.90 23.05 -29.00
CA ILE A 109 4.69 22.42 -28.46
C ILE A 109 3.69 22.25 -29.59
N VAL A 110 3.35 21.01 -29.92
CA VAL A 110 2.37 20.71 -30.96
C VAL A 110 1.00 20.50 -30.33
N CYS A 111 0.10 21.48 -30.52
CA CYS A 111 -1.28 21.45 -30.02
C CYS A 111 -2.20 20.70 -31.01
N GLY A 112 -2.06 19.37 -31.06
CA GLY A 112 -2.92 18.48 -31.86
C GLY A 112 -2.14 17.62 -32.84
N TYR A 113 -2.26 16.30 -32.71
CA TYR A 113 -1.54 15.32 -33.54
C TYR A 113 -2.47 14.70 -34.58
N GLY A 114 -2.86 15.51 -35.56
CA GLY A 114 -3.63 15.09 -36.75
C GLY A 114 -2.74 14.85 -37.98
N ARG A 115 -3.32 14.88 -39.18
CA ARG A 115 -2.56 14.73 -40.45
C ARG A 115 -1.43 15.75 -40.59
N MET A 116 -1.73 17.04 -40.42
CA MET A 116 -0.73 18.11 -40.49
C MET A 116 0.25 18.07 -39.31
N GLY A 117 -0.22 17.75 -38.10
CA GLY A 117 0.63 17.66 -36.91
C GLY A 117 1.68 16.55 -37.01
N LYS A 118 1.34 15.43 -37.67
CA LYS A 118 2.29 14.35 -37.95
C LYS A 118 3.41 14.79 -38.90
N VAL A 119 3.07 15.44 -40.00
CA VAL A 119 4.05 15.94 -40.98
C VAL A 119 4.99 16.98 -40.35
N ILE A 120 4.44 17.90 -39.57
CA ILE A 120 5.25 18.92 -38.87
C ILE A 120 6.24 18.29 -37.88
N CYS A 121 5.84 17.23 -37.15
CA CYS A 121 6.75 16.51 -36.26
C CYS A 121 7.80 15.65 -37.00
N GLU A 122 7.58 15.30 -38.27
CA GLU A 122 8.53 14.54 -39.09
C GLU A 122 9.57 15.47 -39.77
N GLU A 123 9.24 16.75 -39.98
CA GLU A 123 10.12 17.74 -40.61
C GLU A 123 10.90 18.65 -39.64
N LEU A 124 10.51 18.70 -38.36
CA LEU A 124 11.21 19.42 -37.28
C LEU A 124 12.37 18.62 -36.68
#